data_AF-A0A7J4E3N9-F1
#
_entry.id   AF-A0A7J4E3N9-F1
#
_cell.length_a   1.000
_cell.length_b   1.000
_cell.length_c   1.000
_cell.angle_alpha   90.00
_cell.angle_beta   90.00
_cell.angle_gamma   90.00
#
_symmetry.space_group_name_H-M   'P 1'
#
loop_
_entity.id
_entity.type
_entity.pdbx_description
1 polymer ?
#
loop_
_entity_poly.entity_id
_entity_poly.type
_entity_poly.pdbx_seq_one_letter_code
_entity_poly.pdbx_strand_id
1 'polypeptide(L)'
;KENRKVIKGVLELLNGEGYGGGASRFVRVEHKGAKACCQVFKDAPLLALTLSPKDMEDIPPSLNDRLLKVGKEWFRDLAVVDAHNSINEVSELAEPELKLLFNAGKLALEKASKEPKRPFKFGKAEIRLDYGPDAGFGYGGATIFLIQVNGQLVSYITLDGNNMKSGLREKILSKLREVGVADGEVMTTDSHVVNGRVPAKLGYYPIGEKVKEEELVGKIVGGVKAALNDLEDAEVAFNSGEVRVKVLGHGSFQNLVNLIYKFSQSILGSFIFTAALSETILLLALNAL
;
A
#
# COMPACT_ATOMS: atom_id res chain seq x y z
N LYS A 1 -5.51 -23.62 5.64
CA LYS A 1 -4.26 -24.42 5.51
C LYS A 1 -3.10 -23.55 5.00
N GLU A 2 -3.29 -22.79 3.93
CA GLU A 2 -2.23 -21.94 3.35
C GLU A 2 -1.81 -20.78 4.26
N ASN A 3 -2.75 -20.07 4.92
CA ASN A 3 -2.42 -19.01 5.89
C ASN A 3 -1.50 -19.51 7.01
N ARG A 4 -1.69 -20.75 7.49
CA ARG A 4 -0.81 -21.35 8.52
C ARG A 4 0.61 -21.58 8.00
N LYS A 5 0.79 -21.87 6.71
CA LYS A 5 2.14 -21.98 6.11
C LYS A 5 2.83 -20.63 6.09
N VAL A 6 2.12 -19.57 5.71
CA VAL A 6 2.65 -18.20 5.71
C VAL A 6 3.05 -17.80 7.13
N ILE A 7 2.16 -17.97 8.11
CA ILE A 7 2.46 -17.68 9.52
C ILE A 7 3.68 -18.46 9.99
N LYS A 8 3.78 -19.76 9.69
CA LYS A 8 4.93 -20.59 10.06
C LYS A 8 6.22 -20.07 9.42
N GLY A 9 6.21 -19.73 8.14
CA GLY A 9 7.38 -19.16 7.45
C GLY A 9 7.80 -17.82 8.04
N VAL A 10 6.86 -16.94 8.38
CA VAL A 10 7.16 -15.67 9.06
C VAL A 10 7.78 -15.92 10.44
N LEU A 11 7.22 -16.84 11.24
CA LEU A 11 7.80 -17.18 12.55
C LEU A 11 9.21 -17.78 12.44
N GLU A 12 9.46 -18.59 11.42
CA GLU A 12 10.80 -19.12 11.14
C GLU A 12 11.79 -18.01 10.77
N LEU A 13 11.36 -16.99 10.01
CA LEU A 13 12.18 -15.82 9.69
C LEU A 13 12.40 -14.87 10.89
N LEU A 14 11.44 -14.79 11.82
CA LEU A 14 11.56 -13.97 13.03
C LEU A 14 12.52 -14.59 14.06
N ASN A 15 12.65 -15.91 14.09
CA ASN A 15 13.60 -16.61 14.96
C ASN A 15 15.05 -16.55 14.47
N GLY A 16 15.33 -15.80 13.40
CA GLY A 16 16.68 -15.64 12.86
C GLY A 16 17.59 -14.86 13.82
N GLU A 17 18.86 -15.25 13.87
CA GLU A 17 19.90 -14.51 14.58
C GLU A 17 20.29 -13.22 13.81
N GLY A 18 21.00 -12.32 14.48
CA GLY A 18 21.64 -11.18 13.82
C GLY A 18 20.95 -9.83 14.02
N TYR A 19 20.24 -9.65 15.12
CA TYR A 19 19.92 -8.31 15.62
C TYR A 19 21.21 -7.51 15.86
N GLY A 20 21.20 -6.25 15.47
CA GLY A 20 22.29 -5.32 15.69
C GLY A 20 22.45 -4.32 14.55
N GLY A 21 23.58 -3.63 14.52
CA GLY A 21 23.86 -2.61 13.52
C GLY A 21 23.19 -1.27 13.82
N GLY A 22 23.08 -0.43 12.80
CA GLY A 22 22.51 0.91 12.92
C GLY A 22 21.63 1.24 11.73
N ALA A 23 20.97 2.39 11.81
CA ALA A 23 20.19 2.92 10.70
C ALA A 23 20.93 4.08 10.03
N SER A 24 20.73 4.26 8.73
CA SER A 24 21.13 5.48 8.04
C SER A 24 20.14 6.61 8.36
N ARG A 25 20.48 7.84 7.99
CA ARG A 25 19.48 8.89 7.84
C ARG A 25 18.45 8.52 6.77
N PHE A 26 17.27 9.11 6.88
CA PHE A 26 16.21 8.99 5.89
C PHE A 26 16.51 9.90 4.70
N VAL A 27 16.51 9.31 3.51
CA VAL A 27 16.76 10.00 2.24
C VAL A 27 15.45 10.11 1.47
N ARG A 28 15.11 11.32 1.04
CA ARG A 28 14.01 11.57 0.09
C ARG A 28 14.56 12.04 -1.26
N VAL A 29 13.99 11.50 -2.33
CA VAL A 29 14.26 11.90 -3.71
C VAL A 29 12.94 12.18 -4.41
N GLU A 30 12.94 13.21 -5.24
CA GLU A 30 11.89 13.45 -6.22
C GLU A 30 12.52 13.52 -7.61
N HIS A 31 11.94 12.79 -8.57
CA HIS A 31 12.35 12.77 -9.96
C HIS A 31 11.12 12.97 -10.86
N LYS A 32 10.93 14.21 -11.34
CA LYS A 32 9.83 14.59 -12.25
C LYS A 32 8.45 14.15 -11.73
N GLY A 33 8.20 14.36 -10.44
CA GLY A 33 6.94 14.05 -9.76
C GLY A 33 6.92 12.70 -9.04
N ALA A 34 7.67 11.70 -9.52
CA ALA A 34 7.85 10.44 -8.80
C ALA A 34 8.73 10.63 -7.57
N LYS A 35 8.34 10.06 -6.44
CA LYS A 35 9.02 10.20 -5.17
C LYS A 35 9.47 8.84 -4.66
N ALA A 36 10.65 8.84 -4.06
CA ALA A 36 11.21 7.69 -3.41
C ALA A 36 11.77 8.13 -2.06
N CYS A 37 11.56 7.33 -1.02
CA CYS A 37 12.31 7.48 0.22
C CYS A 37 12.99 6.18 0.60
N CYS A 38 14.20 6.31 1.13
CA CYS A 38 15.03 5.17 1.48
C CYS A 38 15.72 5.39 2.83
N GLN A 39 15.73 4.36 3.66
CA GLN A 39 16.53 4.30 4.87
C GLN A 39 17.15 2.90 4.97
N VAL A 40 18.45 2.83 5.29
CA VAL A 40 19.18 1.56 5.39
C VAL A 40 19.20 1.13 6.85
N PHE A 41 18.71 -0.07 7.12
CA PHE A 41 18.77 -0.71 8.43
C PHE A 41 19.77 -1.84 8.38
N LYS A 42 20.85 -1.74 9.16
CA LYS A 42 22.00 -2.65 9.10
C LYS A 42 22.62 -2.69 7.68
N ASP A 43 22.18 -3.57 6.81
CA ASP A 43 22.63 -3.62 5.41
C ASP A 43 21.46 -3.75 4.41
N ALA A 44 20.23 -3.62 4.91
CA ALA A 44 19.01 -3.74 4.14
C ALA A 44 18.32 -2.37 3.99
N PRO A 45 18.32 -1.76 2.79
CA PRO A 45 17.47 -0.63 2.46
C PRO A 45 15.98 -0.99 2.51
N LEU A 46 15.21 -0.11 3.15
CA LEU A 46 13.76 -0.01 3.00
C LEU A 46 13.46 1.16 2.07
N LEU A 47 13.01 0.86 0.86
CA LEU A 47 12.69 1.81 -0.19
C LEU A 47 11.17 1.88 -0.38
N ALA A 48 10.56 3.03 -0.13
CA ALA A 48 9.15 3.27 -0.47
C ALA A 48 9.02 4.19 -1.69
N LEU A 49 8.05 3.91 -2.54
CA LEU A 49 7.82 4.58 -3.82
C LEU A 49 6.40 5.14 -3.88
N THR A 50 6.25 6.35 -4.44
CA THR A 50 4.93 6.98 -4.61
C THR A 50 4.92 7.98 -5.77
N LEU A 51 3.78 8.13 -6.45
CA LEU A 51 3.49 9.24 -7.37
C LEU A 51 2.67 10.36 -6.72
N SER A 52 2.27 10.21 -5.44
CA SER A 52 1.43 11.18 -4.73
C SER A 52 1.93 12.62 -4.92
N PRO A 53 1.05 13.58 -5.24
CA PRO A 53 -0.42 13.49 -5.21
C PRO A 53 -1.07 12.98 -6.51
N LYS A 54 -0.30 12.44 -7.46
CA LYS A 54 -0.88 11.79 -8.63
C LYS A 54 -1.37 10.39 -8.25
N ASP A 55 -2.41 9.97 -8.97
CA ASP A 55 -2.99 8.65 -8.81
C ASP A 55 -1.93 7.56 -9.03
N MET A 56 -1.94 6.57 -8.14
CA MET A 56 -1.04 5.43 -8.16
C MET A 56 -1.76 4.21 -7.61
N GLU A 57 -1.72 3.16 -8.41
CA GLU A 57 -2.13 1.81 -8.07
C GLU A 57 -0.88 0.91 -7.93
N ASP A 58 -1.09 -0.40 -7.97
CA ASP A 58 -0.07 -1.43 -7.78
C ASP A 58 1.21 -1.23 -8.62
N ILE A 59 2.35 -1.26 -7.94
CA ILE A 59 3.65 -1.44 -8.59
C ILE A 59 3.77 -2.84 -9.19
N PRO A 60 4.01 -2.99 -10.51
CA PRO A 60 4.15 -4.30 -11.12
C PRO A 60 5.45 -4.99 -10.67
N PRO A 61 5.46 -6.34 -10.62
CA PRO A 61 6.65 -7.11 -10.24
C PRO A 61 7.89 -6.78 -11.08
N SER A 62 7.71 -6.41 -12.35
CA SER A 62 8.80 -6.02 -13.25
C SER A 62 9.60 -4.81 -12.74
N LEU A 63 8.96 -3.85 -12.07
CA LEU A 63 9.66 -2.70 -11.48
C LEU A 63 10.46 -3.13 -10.25
N ASN A 64 9.88 -4.00 -9.41
CA ASN A 64 10.59 -4.58 -8.27
C ASN A 64 11.85 -5.33 -8.71
N ASP A 65 11.75 -6.19 -9.72
CA ASP A 65 12.90 -6.95 -10.25
C ASP A 65 14.01 -6.03 -10.77
N ARG A 66 13.65 -4.95 -11.46
CA ARG A 66 14.60 -3.93 -11.94
C ARG A 66 15.30 -3.23 -10.78
N LEU A 67 14.57 -2.89 -9.72
CA LEU A 67 15.12 -2.22 -8.53
C LEU A 67 16.01 -3.16 -7.71
N LEU A 68 15.59 -4.40 -7.51
CA LEU A 68 16.43 -5.44 -6.88
C LEU A 68 17.73 -5.64 -7.68
N LYS A 69 17.65 -5.67 -9.02
CA LYS A 69 18.82 -5.83 -9.87
C LYS A 69 19.82 -4.67 -9.74
N VAL A 70 19.35 -3.42 -9.76
CA VAL A 70 20.26 -2.25 -9.62
C VAL A 70 20.70 -2.03 -8.17
N GLY A 71 19.85 -2.35 -7.19
CA GLY A 71 20.16 -2.24 -5.76
C GLY A 71 21.35 -3.10 -5.33
N LYS A 72 21.59 -4.22 -6.03
CA LYS A 72 22.76 -5.09 -5.84
C LYS A 72 24.11 -4.40 -6.06
N GLU A 73 24.14 -3.23 -6.70
CA GLU A 73 25.35 -2.40 -6.78
C GLU A 73 25.82 -1.90 -5.40
N TRP A 74 24.90 -1.78 -4.44
CA TRP A 74 25.18 -1.19 -3.12
C TRP A 74 24.80 -2.07 -1.93
N PHE A 75 23.77 -2.90 -2.08
CA PHE A 75 23.17 -3.64 -0.97
C PHE A 75 22.95 -5.10 -1.34
N ARG A 76 23.09 -5.98 -0.34
CA ARG A 76 22.81 -7.41 -0.52
C ARG A 76 21.31 -7.67 -0.66
N ASP A 77 20.54 -7.00 0.17
CA ASP A 77 19.09 -7.14 0.30
C ASP A 77 18.40 -5.82 0.00
N LEU A 78 17.11 -5.84 -0.31
CA LEU A 78 16.30 -4.63 -0.54
C LEU A 78 14.83 -4.95 -0.33
N ALA A 79 14.17 -4.18 0.54
CA ALA A 79 12.72 -4.15 0.66
C ALA A 79 12.17 -2.98 -0.16
N VAL A 80 11.38 -3.28 -1.19
CA VAL A 80 10.64 -2.29 -1.95
C VAL A 80 9.20 -2.26 -1.44
N VAL A 81 8.70 -1.08 -1.14
CA VAL A 81 7.36 -0.82 -0.65
C VAL A 81 6.62 0.04 -1.66
N ASP A 82 5.49 -0.47 -2.11
CA ASP A 82 4.46 0.35 -2.75
C ASP A 82 3.75 1.14 -1.64
N ALA A 83 3.79 2.47 -1.72
CA ALA A 83 3.16 3.28 -0.69
C ALA A 83 1.62 3.28 -0.82
N HIS A 84 1.09 3.08 -2.03
CA HIS A 84 -0.34 2.91 -2.30
C HIS A 84 -1.20 4.00 -1.62
N ASN A 85 -0.78 5.27 -1.75
CA ASN A 85 -1.19 6.37 -0.87
C ASN A 85 -1.73 7.61 -1.61
N SER A 86 -2.23 7.46 -2.83
CA SER A 86 -2.84 8.56 -3.58
C SER A 86 -3.69 8.02 -4.72
N ILE A 87 -5.00 8.20 -4.63
CA ILE A 87 -5.92 7.90 -5.74
C ILE A 87 -7.14 8.81 -5.73
N ASN A 88 -7.56 9.21 -6.93
CA ASN A 88 -8.89 9.76 -7.21
C ASN A 88 -9.63 8.88 -8.22
N GLU A 89 -8.93 8.40 -9.25
CA GLU A 89 -9.48 7.55 -10.29
C GLU A 89 -8.61 6.31 -10.49
N VAL A 90 -9.23 5.21 -10.93
CA VAL A 90 -8.49 4.00 -11.29
C VAL A 90 -7.60 4.30 -12.48
N SER A 91 -6.29 4.14 -12.31
CA SER A 91 -5.32 4.24 -13.39
C SER A 91 -4.23 3.19 -13.21
N GLU A 92 -4.01 2.38 -14.25
CA GLU A 92 -2.85 1.48 -14.28
C GLU A 92 -1.57 2.27 -14.54
N LEU A 93 -0.48 1.86 -13.88
CA LEU A 93 0.83 2.45 -14.11
C LEU A 93 1.35 2.05 -15.51
N ALA A 94 1.53 3.02 -16.39
CA ALA A 94 2.15 2.81 -17.68
C ALA A 94 3.68 2.92 -17.62
N GLU A 95 4.36 2.46 -18.67
CA GLU A 95 5.83 2.48 -18.76
C GLU A 95 6.49 3.85 -18.47
N PRO A 96 5.91 5.00 -18.86
CA PRO A 96 6.45 6.30 -18.47
C PRO A 96 6.49 6.48 -16.95
N GLU A 97 5.40 6.20 -16.22
CA GLU A 97 5.38 6.28 -14.75
C GLU A 97 6.37 5.29 -14.13
N LEU A 98 6.41 4.04 -14.62
CA LEU A 98 7.34 3.02 -14.12
C LEU A 98 8.80 3.45 -14.28
N LYS A 99 9.14 4.13 -15.38
CA LYS A 99 10.48 4.68 -15.60
C LYS A 99 10.79 5.82 -14.61
N LEU A 100 9.82 6.66 -14.28
CA LEU A 100 9.99 7.71 -13.28
C LEU A 100 10.22 7.13 -11.89
N LEU A 101 9.40 6.16 -11.47
CA LEU A 101 9.54 5.45 -10.20
C LEU A 101 10.88 4.71 -10.11
N PHE A 102 11.28 4.01 -11.18
CA PHE A 102 12.59 3.36 -11.26
C PHE A 102 13.75 4.35 -11.04
N ASN A 103 13.71 5.50 -11.72
CA ASN A 103 14.75 6.52 -11.60
C ASN A 103 14.78 7.14 -10.20
N ALA A 104 13.62 7.46 -9.62
CA ALA A 104 13.52 7.96 -8.25
C ALA A 104 14.08 6.95 -7.25
N GLY A 105 13.68 5.67 -7.38
CA GLY A 105 14.15 4.58 -6.54
C GLY A 105 15.66 4.35 -6.64
N LYS A 106 16.21 4.27 -7.86
CA LYS A 106 17.65 4.14 -8.09
C LYS A 106 18.43 5.28 -7.43
N LEU A 107 17.99 6.53 -7.61
CA LEU A 107 18.64 7.70 -7.02
C LEU A 107 18.55 7.69 -5.48
N ALA A 108 17.44 7.22 -4.91
CA ALA A 108 17.30 7.09 -3.46
C ALA A 108 18.25 6.03 -2.89
N LEU A 109 18.37 4.87 -3.55
CA LEU A 109 19.32 3.81 -3.17
C LEU A 109 20.77 4.30 -3.24
N GLU A 110 21.15 4.97 -4.32
CA GLU A 110 22.51 5.51 -4.49
C GLU A 110 22.86 6.56 -3.43
N LYS A 111 21.89 7.40 -3.05
CA LYS A 111 22.10 8.38 -1.97
C LYS A 111 22.18 7.70 -0.61
N ALA A 112 21.27 6.77 -0.33
CA ALA A 112 21.23 6.04 0.93
C ALA A 112 22.47 5.17 1.16
N SER A 113 23.12 4.67 0.09
CA SER A 113 24.37 3.90 0.19
C SER A 113 25.57 4.73 0.64
N LYS A 114 25.47 6.06 0.53
CA LYS A 114 26.50 7.02 0.96
C LYS A 114 26.26 7.53 2.39
N GLU A 115 25.11 7.24 2.99
CA GLU A 115 24.78 7.66 4.35
C GLU A 115 25.43 6.73 5.39
N PRO A 116 26.14 7.28 6.40
CA PRO A 116 26.70 6.46 7.46
C PRO A 116 25.59 5.90 8.36
N LYS A 117 25.75 4.65 8.77
CA LYS A 117 24.85 4.00 9.71
C LYS A 117 25.28 4.32 11.14
N ARG A 118 24.29 4.62 12.00
CA ARG A 118 24.50 5.02 13.39
C ARG A 118 23.52 4.29 14.30
N PRO A 119 23.82 4.17 15.61
CA PRO A 119 22.80 3.80 16.59
C PRO A 119 21.57 4.68 16.43
N PHE A 120 20.40 4.10 16.61
CA PHE A 120 19.13 4.76 16.38
C PHE A 120 18.17 4.44 17.52
N LYS A 121 17.18 5.32 17.66
CA LYS A 121 16.03 5.06 18.52
C LYS A 121 14.81 4.69 17.70
N PHE A 122 13.99 3.82 18.27
CA PHE A 122 12.71 3.40 17.71
C PHE A 122 11.62 3.65 18.73
N GLY A 123 10.44 4.04 18.26
CA GLY A 123 9.25 4.16 19.09
C GLY A 123 8.01 3.83 18.27
N LYS A 124 7.01 3.24 18.90
CA LYS A 124 5.82 2.70 18.21
C LYS A 124 4.53 3.24 18.81
N ALA A 125 3.53 3.40 17.96
CA ALA A 125 2.15 3.53 18.40
C ALA A 125 1.21 2.77 17.47
N GLU A 126 0.17 2.17 18.05
CA GLU A 126 -0.98 1.64 17.33
C GLU A 126 -2.20 2.46 17.71
N ILE A 127 -2.92 2.96 16.71
CA ILE A 127 -4.11 3.79 16.89
C ILE A 127 -5.30 3.01 16.38
N ARG A 128 -6.25 2.75 17.27
CA ARG A 128 -7.57 2.31 16.86
C ARG A 128 -8.32 3.49 16.24
N LEU A 129 -8.83 3.29 15.04
CA LEU A 129 -9.68 4.26 14.36
C LEU A 129 -11.14 3.82 14.50
N ASP A 130 -12.03 4.76 14.83
CA ASP A 130 -13.46 4.49 15.01
C ASP A 130 -14.23 4.46 13.68
N TYR A 131 -13.54 4.09 12.60
CA TYR A 131 -14.08 4.03 11.25
C TYR A 131 -14.16 2.57 10.81
N GLY A 132 -15.27 2.21 10.16
CA GLY A 132 -15.48 0.86 9.66
C GLY A 132 -15.02 0.66 8.21
N PRO A 133 -15.07 -0.59 7.72
CA PRO A 133 -14.77 -0.91 6.32
C PRO A 133 -15.59 -0.13 5.29
N ASP A 134 -16.84 0.18 5.63
CA ASP A 134 -17.75 0.94 4.74
C ASP A 134 -17.34 2.41 4.60
N ALA A 135 -16.41 2.89 5.45
CA ALA A 135 -15.77 4.20 5.34
C ALA A 135 -14.36 4.13 4.74
N GLY A 136 -13.90 2.95 4.31
CA GLY A 136 -12.57 2.75 3.70
C GLY A 136 -11.48 2.24 4.64
N PHE A 137 -11.80 1.94 5.91
CA PHE A 137 -10.80 1.56 6.91
C PHE A 137 -10.89 0.07 7.25
N GLY A 138 -9.75 -0.62 7.15
CA GLY A 138 -9.59 -1.96 7.68
C GLY A 138 -9.58 -1.98 9.23
N TYR A 139 -9.55 -3.18 9.80
CA TYR A 139 -9.67 -3.37 11.24
C TYR A 139 -8.37 -3.09 12.02
N GLY A 140 -7.24 -2.96 11.33
CA GLY A 140 -5.91 -2.73 11.89
C GLY A 140 -5.64 -1.28 12.32
N GLY A 141 -6.50 -0.33 11.96
CA GLY A 141 -6.33 1.07 12.37
C GLY A 141 -5.09 1.72 11.75
N ALA A 142 -4.28 2.42 12.55
CA ALA A 142 -3.03 3.03 12.12
C ALA A 142 -1.85 2.50 12.93
N THR A 143 -0.75 2.16 12.26
CA THR A 143 0.53 1.83 12.88
C THR A 143 1.53 2.92 12.58
N ILE A 144 2.21 3.40 13.60
CA ILE A 144 3.20 4.48 13.51
C ILE A 144 4.50 3.99 14.09
N PHE A 145 5.56 4.09 13.29
CA PHE A 145 6.93 3.91 13.73
C PHE A 145 7.67 5.24 13.64
N LEU A 146 8.35 5.60 14.73
CA LEU A 146 9.30 6.69 14.75
C LEU A 146 10.71 6.15 14.81
N ILE A 147 11.58 6.77 14.03
CA ILE A 147 12.98 6.37 13.92
C ILE A 147 13.82 7.63 14.07
N GLN A 148 14.67 7.66 15.09
CA GLN A 148 15.58 8.79 15.33
C GLN A 148 17.02 8.38 15.05
N VAL A 149 17.63 8.99 14.04
CA VAL A 149 19.02 8.72 13.65
C VAL A 149 19.76 10.04 13.50
N ASN A 150 20.87 10.22 14.22
CA ASN A 150 21.74 11.39 14.06
C ASN A 150 20.97 12.73 14.10
N GLY A 151 20.05 12.87 15.06
CA GLY A 151 19.19 14.06 15.23
C GLY A 151 18.01 14.17 14.25
N GLN A 152 17.91 13.32 13.24
CA GLN A 152 16.77 13.28 12.33
C GLN A 152 15.70 12.33 12.88
N LEU A 153 14.54 12.87 13.22
CA LEU A 153 13.35 12.10 13.59
C LEU A 153 12.48 11.89 12.34
N VAL A 154 12.19 10.65 11.98
CA VAL A 154 11.29 10.34 10.86
C VAL A 154 10.16 9.41 11.26
N SER A 155 9.05 9.47 10.52
CA SER A 155 7.88 8.63 10.77
C SER A 155 7.51 7.75 9.59
N TYR A 156 7.30 6.46 9.83
CA TYR A 156 6.61 5.55 8.93
C TYR A 156 5.21 5.33 9.47
N ILE A 157 4.20 5.63 8.65
CA ILE A 157 2.80 5.51 9.04
C ILE A 157 2.12 4.57 8.06
N THR A 158 1.45 3.56 8.57
CA THR A 158 0.62 2.65 7.78
C THR A 158 -0.81 2.75 8.28
N LEU A 159 -1.74 3.04 7.37
CA LEU A 159 -3.17 3.05 7.66
C LEU A 159 -3.81 1.79 7.05
N ASP A 160 -4.55 1.01 7.82
CA ASP A 160 -5.21 -0.18 7.30
C ASP A 160 -6.40 0.21 6.41
N GLY A 161 -6.28 -0.11 5.14
CA GLY A 161 -7.21 0.23 4.07
C GLY A 161 -6.56 -0.05 2.72
N ASN A 162 -7.28 0.20 1.63
CA ASN A 162 -6.76 -0.03 0.29
C ASN A 162 -5.83 1.12 -0.14
N ASN A 163 -6.39 2.26 -0.53
CA ASN A 163 -5.63 3.43 -0.98
C ASN A 163 -6.02 4.68 -0.18
N MET A 164 -5.43 5.82 -0.48
CA MET A 164 -5.64 7.08 0.21
C MET A 164 -6.11 8.17 -0.75
N LYS A 165 -7.01 9.02 -0.29
CA LYS A 165 -7.45 10.20 -1.05
C LYS A 165 -6.23 11.07 -1.40
N SER A 166 -6.07 11.40 -2.67
CA SER A 166 -4.97 12.25 -3.13
C SER A 166 -4.91 13.59 -2.37
N GLY A 167 -3.71 13.96 -1.92
CA GLY A 167 -3.45 15.16 -1.10
C GLY A 167 -3.51 14.93 0.41
N LEU A 168 -4.14 13.85 0.90
CA LEU A 168 -4.17 13.56 2.34
C LEU A 168 -2.77 13.20 2.88
N ARG A 169 -1.98 12.46 2.11
CA ARG A 169 -0.59 12.14 2.44
C ARG A 169 0.22 13.40 2.72
N GLU A 170 0.16 14.39 1.84
CA GLU A 170 0.87 15.67 1.98
C GLU A 170 0.41 16.43 3.22
N LYS A 171 -0.91 16.43 3.49
CA LYS A 171 -1.51 17.04 4.68
C LYS A 171 -0.98 16.40 5.97
N ILE A 172 -0.94 15.07 6.03
CA ILE A 172 -0.37 14.34 7.16
C ILE A 172 1.10 14.73 7.35
N LEU A 173 1.94 14.57 6.32
CA LEU A 173 3.38 14.87 6.41
C LEU A 173 3.65 16.33 6.80
N SER A 174 2.82 17.27 6.34
CA SER A 174 2.92 18.67 6.77
C SER A 174 2.64 18.84 8.26
N LYS A 175 1.61 18.18 8.79
CA LYS A 175 1.30 18.22 10.22
C LYS A 175 2.35 17.52 11.09
N LEU A 176 3.02 16.50 10.57
CA LEU A 176 4.14 15.86 11.28
C LEU A 176 5.32 16.82 11.44
N ARG A 177 5.64 17.62 10.40
CA ARG A 177 6.70 18.64 10.48
C ARG A 177 6.42 19.70 11.55
N GLU A 178 5.17 20.09 11.73
CA GLU A 178 4.76 21.04 12.78
C GLU A 178 5.04 20.52 14.21
N VAL A 179 5.13 19.19 14.40
CA VAL A 179 5.41 18.56 15.69
C VAL A 179 6.83 18.01 15.81
N GLY A 180 7.75 18.44 14.94
CA GLY A 180 9.19 18.14 15.04
C GLY A 180 9.64 16.86 14.34
N VAL A 181 8.77 16.19 13.58
CA VAL A 181 9.16 15.07 12.70
C VAL A 181 9.73 15.65 11.41
N ALA A 182 11.00 15.40 11.13
CA ALA A 182 11.72 16.02 10.02
C ALA A 182 11.22 15.55 8.64
N ASP A 183 10.89 14.26 8.51
CA ASP A 183 10.36 13.65 7.28
C ASP A 183 9.62 12.35 7.64
N GLY A 184 9.03 11.67 6.66
CA GLY A 184 8.35 10.42 6.87
C GLY A 184 7.55 9.99 5.65
N GLU A 185 6.97 8.81 5.69
CA GLU A 185 6.13 8.30 4.60
C GLU A 185 4.83 7.74 5.16
N VAL A 186 3.73 8.00 4.47
CA VAL A 186 2.39 7.51 4.83
C VAL A 186 1.97 6.50 3.79
N MET A 187 1.57 5.32 4.21
CA MET A 187 1.29 4.19 3.35
C MET A 187 -0.03 3.56 3.77
N THR A 188 -0.58 2.71 2.93
CA THR A 188 -1.70 1.83 3.30
C THR A 188 -1.24 0.37 3.34
N THR A 189 -2.05 -0.50 3.94
CA THR A 189 -1.76 -1.94 3.99
C THR A 189 -2.12 -2.68 2.70
N ASP A 190 -3.02 -2.09 1.91
CA ASP A 190 -3.74 -2.73 0.83
C ASP A 190 -4.17 -4.17 1.15
N SER A 191 -4.86 -4.33 2.29
CA SER A 191 -5.30 -5.66 2.76
C SER A 191 -6.51 -6.23 1.99
N HIS A 192 -7.08 -5.46 1.06
CA HIS A 192 -8.29 -5.75 0.27
C HIS A 192 -9.56 -6.04 1.09
N VAL A 193 -9.53 -5.88 2.42
CA VAL A 193 -10.69 -6.13 3.32
C VAL A 193 -11.88 -5.20 3.01
N VAL A 194 -11.60 -4.03 2.46
CA VAL A 194 -12.59 -2.99 2.14
C VAL A 194 -13.14 -3.09 0.71
N ASN A 195 -12.52 -3.91 -0.16
CA ASN A 195 -12.80 -3.93 -1.59
C ASN A 195 -14.16 -4.59 -1.89
N GLY A 196 -14.94 -3.97 -2.77
CA GLY A 196 -16.25 -4.50 -3.22
C GLY A 196 -17.35 -4.43 -2.16
N ARG A 197 -17.17 -3.64 -1.09
CA ARG A 197 -18.14 -3.51 0.01
C ARG A 197 -19.21 -2.46 -0.24
N VAL A 198 -18.87 -1.42 -0.98
CA VAL A 198 -19.74 -0.26 -1.22
C VAL A 198 -19.89 -0.02 -2.72
N PRO A 199 -21.02 0.51 -3.19
CA PRO A 199 -21.23 0.88 -4.58
C PRO A 199 -20.52 2.21 -4.91
N ALA A 200 -19.23 2.31 -4.58
CA ALA A 200 -18.36 3.44 -4.89
C ALA A 200 -17.67 3.23 -6.24
N LYS A 201 -17.18 4.30 -6.88
CA LYS A 201 -16.48 4.24 -8.17
C LYS A 201 -15.30 3.27 -8.17
N LEU A 202 -14.55 3.22 -7.07
CA LEU A 202 -13.40 2.32 -6.89
C LEU A 202 -13.79 0.96 -6.28
N GLY A 203 -15.08 0.75 -5.96
CA GLY A 203 -15.55 -0.40 -5.18
C GLY A 203 -15.25 -0.32 -3.68
N TYR A 204 -14.57 0.74 -3.24
CA TYR A 204 -14.29 1.12 -1.85
C TYR A 204 -14.14 2.65 -1.77
N TYR A 205 -14.04 3.20 -0.57
CA TYR A 205 -13.66 4.60 -0.35
C TYR A 205 -12.19 4.68 0.05
N PRO A 206 -11.31 5.43 -0.64
CA PRO A 206 -9.96 5.68 -0.17
C PRO A 206 -9.98 6.34 1.20
N ILE A 207 -8.95 6.07 1.99
CA ILE A 207 -8.78 6.66 3.31
C ILE A 207 -8.83 8.19 3.18
N GLY A 208 -9.72 8.81 3.95
CA GLY A 208 -9.95 10.25 3.92
C GLY A 208 -11.18 10.71 3.12
N GLU A 209 -11.82 9.83 2.33
CA GLU A 209 -12.99 10.26 1.53
C GLU A 209 -14.27 10.41 2.36
N LYS A 210 -14.53 9.49 3.30
CA LYS A 210 -15.76 9.46 4.12
C LYS A 210 -15.61 9.92 5.55
N VAL A 211 -14.47 10.54 5.87
CA VAL A 211 -14.17 11.01 7.22
C VAL A 211 -13.70 12.46 7.19
N LYS A 212 -13.79 13.15 8.33
CA LYS A 212 -13.21 14.48 8.48
C LYS A 212 -11.69 14.34 8.53
N GLU A 213 -11.00 14.80 7.50
CA GLU A 213 -9.55 14.69 7.40
C GLU A 213 -8.84 15.31 8.61
N GLU A 214 -9.35 16.43 9.15
CA GLU A 214 -8.78 17.08 10.33
C GLU A 214 -8.80 16.18 11.57
N GLU A 215 -9.87 15.40 11.75
CA GLU A 215 -10.00 14.46 12.87
C GLU A 215 -9.03 13.30 12.70
N LEU A 216 -8.96 12.71 11.49
CA LEU A 216 -8.02 11.64 11.18
C LEU A 216 -6.56 12.08 11.38
N VAL A 217 -6.19 13.24 10.83
CA VAL A 217 -4.85 13.81 10.98
C VAL A 217 -4.55 14.12 12.45
N GLY A 218 -5.54 14.62 13.21
CA GLY A 218 -5.42 14.83 14.65
C GLY A 218 -5.13 13.53 15.42
N LYS A 219 -5.83 12.43 15.11
CA LYS A 219 -5.57 11.10 15.67
C LYS A 219 -4.14 10.64 15.35
N ILE A 220 -3.73 10.76 14.08
CA ILE A 220 -2.37 10.39 13.63
C ILE A 220 -1.29 11.19 14.38
N VAL A 221 -1.44 12.51 14.50
CA VAL A 221 -0.51 13.36 15.27
C VAL A 221 -0.48 12.94 16.74
N GLY A 222 -1.63 12.58 17.31
CA GLY A 222 -1.71 12.01 18.66
C GLY A 222 -0.89 10.73 18.81
N GLY A 223 -0.97 9.80 17.85
CA GLY A 223 -0.17 8.58 17.86
C GLY A 223 1.32 8.83 17.61
N VAL A 224 1.69 9.82 16.79
CA VAL A 224 3.10 10.24 16.67
C VAL A 224 3.64 10.73 18.01
N LYS A 225 2.86 11.50 18.77
CA LYS A 225 3.26 11.91 20.13
C LYS A 225 3.38 10.72 21.09
N ALA A 226 2.51 9.72 20.97
CA ALA A 226 2.62 8.48 21.75
C ALA A 226 3.90 7.71 21.39
N ALA A 227 4.19 7.51 20.10
CA ALA A 227 5.41 6.87 19.62
C ALA A 227 6.67 7.66 20.02
N LEU A 228 6.58 8.98 20.14
CA LEU A 228 7.69 9.82 20.60
C LEU A 228 8.04 9.55 22.07
N ASN A 229 7.03 9.32 22.91
CA ASN A 229 7.22 8.96 24.32
C ASN A 229 7.74 7.52 24.50
N ASP A 230 7.65 6.70 23.45
CA ASP A 230 8.10 5.31 23.38
C ASP A 230 9.50 5.17 22.74
N LEU A 231 10.21 6.29 22.48
CA LEU A 231 11.53 6.24 21.87
C LEU A 231 12.58 5.60 22.80
N GLU A 232 13.10 4.45 22.39
CA GLU A 232 14.19 3.73 23.05
C GLU A 232 15.30 3.35 22.07
N ASP A 233 16.51 3.10 22.59
CA ASP A 233 17.60 2.60 21.76
C ASP A 233 17.24 1.22 21.20
N ALA A 234 17.44 1.02 19.89
CA ALA A 234 16.93 -0.16 19.20
C ALA A 234 17.98 -0.83 18.32
N GLU A 235 17.78 -2.13 18.12
CA GLU A 235 18.51 -2.96 17.17
C GLU A 235 17.59 -3.40 16.03
N VAL A 236 18.17 -3.87 14.93
CA VAL A 236 17.40 -4.31 13.77
C VAL A 236 17.97 -5.59 13.17
N ALA A 237 17.07 -6.43 12.67
CA ALA A 237 17.39 -7.57 11.83
C ALA A 237 16.54 -7.50 10.56
N PHE A 238 17.10 -7.97 9.45
CA PHE A 238 16.37 -8.10 8.18
C PHE A 238 16.46 -9.55 7.72
N ASN A 239 15.31 -10.14 7.43
CA ASN A 239 15.20 -11.50 6.92
C ASN A 239 14.20 -11.52 5.76
N SER A 240 14.45 -12.39 4.79
CA SER A 240 13.57 -12.62 3.65
C SER A 240 13.48 -14.12 3.37
N GLY A 241 12.31 -14.59 2.96
CA GLY A 241 12.11 -15.99 2.59
C GLY A 241 10.90 -16.17 1.68
N GLU A 242 10.84 -17.33 1.03
CA GLU A 242 9.76 -17.69 0.12
C GLU A 242 8.87 -18.76 0.72
N VAL A 243 7.55 -18.51 0.75
CA VAL A 243 6.56 -19.50 1.18
C VAL A 243 5.69 -19.88 -0.01
N ARG A 244 5.76 -21.15 -0.43
CA ARG A 244 4.89 -21.65 -1.50
C ARG A 244 3.47 -21.90 -0.96
N VAL A 245 2.52 -21.11 -1.45
CA VAL A 245 1.09 -21.23 -1.15
C VAL A 245 0.29 -21.63 -2.39
N LYS A 246 -0.84 -22.30 -2.17
CA LYS A 246 -1.84 -22.53 -3.22
C LYS A 246 -2.87 -21.41 -3.20
N VAL A 247 -2.98 -20.68 -4.29
CA VAL A 247 -4.03 -19.67 -4.53
C VAL A 247 -4.93 -20.14 -5.67
N LEU A 248 -6.07 -19.47 -5.88
CA LEU A 248 -6.97 -19.73 -7.02
C LEU A 248 -6.18 -19.68 -8.34
N GLY A 249 -5.26 -18.71 -8.46
CA GLY A 249 -4.43 -18.52 -9.64
C GLY A 249 -5.21 -17.86 -10.78
N HIS A 250 -4.45 -17.28 -11.72
CA HIS A 250 -5.03 -16.49 -12.81
C HIS A 250 -5.97 -17.31 -13.71
N GLY A 251 -5.60 -18.55 -14.05
CA GLY A 251 -6.41 -19.40 -14.92
C GLY A 251 -7.77 -19.77 -14.32
N SER A 252 -7.82 -20.18 -13.04
CA SER A 252 -9.10 -20.50 -12.39
C SER A 252 -9.97 -19.25 -12.19
N PHE A 253 -9.36 -18.10 -11.92
CA PHE A 253 -10.09 -16.83 -11.85
C PHE A 253 -10.68 -16.45 -13.21
N GLN A 254 -9.91 -16.50 -14.29
CA GLN A 254 -10.40 -16.26 -15.65
C GLN A 254 -11.55 -17.21 -16.02
N ASN A 255 -11.44 -18.50 -15.67
CA ASN A 255 -12.51 -19.45 -15.90
C ASN A 255 -13.81 -19.08 -15.17
N LEU A 256 -13.71 -18.60 -13.93
CA LEU A 256 -14.85 -18.12 -13.16
C LEU A 256 -15.47 -16.87 -13.81
N VAL A 257 -14.66 -15.89 -14.21
CA VAL A 257 -15.12 -14.69 -14.90
C VAL A 257 -15.82 -15.04 -16.21
N ASN A 258 -15.23 -15.94 -17.00
CA ASN A 258 -15.80 -16.41 -18.26
C ASN A 258 -17.13 -17.14 -18.04
N LEU A 259 -17.27 -17.91 -16.95
CA LEU A 259 -18.51 -18.57 -16.58
C LEU A 259 -19.60 -17.54 -16.25
N ILE A 260 -19.28 -16.54 -15.43
CA ILE A 260 -20.21 -15.45 -15.09
C ILE A 260 -20.64 -14.70 -16.36
N TYR A 261 -19.69 -14.37 -17.24
CA TYR A 261 -19.99 -13.68 -18.50
C TYR A 261 -20.96 -14.48 -19.38
N LYS A 262 -20.73 -15.79 -19.53
CA LYS A 262 -21.63 -16.70 -20.28
C LYS A 262 -23.03 -16.78 -19.67
N PHE A 263 -23.12 -16.84 -18.34
CA PHE A 263 -24.41 -16.80 -17.64
C PHE A 263 -25.13 -15.48 -17.88
N SER A 264 -24.45 -14.34 -17.76
CA SER A 264 -25.03 -13.02 -18.03
C SER A 264 -25.56 -12.91 -19.46
N GLN A 265 -24.82 -13.42 -20.46
CA GLN A 265 -25.28 -13.46 -21.85
C GLN A 265 -26.52 -14.34 -22.03
N SER A 266 -26.57 -15.49 -21.33
CA SER A 266 -27.71 -16.40 -21.39
C SER A 266 -28.95 -15.78 -20.74
N ILE A 267 -28.80 -15.09 -19.60
CA ILE A 267 -29.88 -14.35 -18.95
C ILE A 267 -30.40 -13.25 -19.87
N LEU A 268 -29.52 -12.44 -20.46
CA LEU A 268 -29.93 -11.40 -21.42
C LEU A 268 -30.69 -11.99 -22.62
N GLY A 269 -30.19 -13.10 -23.18
CA GLY A 269 -30.88 -13.82 -24.25
C GLY A 269 -32.28 -14.29 -23.83
N SER A 270 -32.44 -14.78 -22.60
CA SER A 270 -33.75 -15.18 -22.07
C SER A 270 -34.72 -14.00 -21.91
N PHE A 271 -34.23 -12.82 -21.52
CA PHE A 271 -35.05 -11.60 -21.46
C PHE A 271 -35.50 -11.15 -22.86
N ILE A 272 -34.60 -11.18 -23.85
CA ILE A 272 -34.93 -10.86 -25.24
C ILE A 272 -35.97 -11.85 -25.78
N PHE A 273 -35.78 -13.15 -25.55
CA PHE A 273 -36.70 -14.19 -25.99
C PHE A 273 -38.09 -14.04 -25.35
N THR A 274 -38.16 -13.82 -24.04
CA THR A 274 -39.44 -13.63 -23.33
C THR A 274 -40.16 -12.36 -23.77
N ALA A 275 -39.44 -11.26 -24.00
CA ALA A 275 -40.00 -10.03 -24.57
C ALA A 275 -40.59 -10.26 -25.97
N ALA A 276 -39.83 -10.88 -26.88
CA ALA A 276 -40.28 -11.17 -28.25
C ALA A 276 -41.49 -12.12 -28.26
N LEU A 277 -41.50 -13.13 -27.38
CA LEU A 277 -42.62 -14.05 -27.24
C LEU A 277 -43.87 -13.32 -26.74
N SER A 278 -43.73 -12.43 -25.75
CA SER A 278 -44.84 -11.65 -25.21
C SER A 278 -45.45 -10.70 -26.25
N GLU A 279 -44.61 -10.07 -27.08
CA GLU A 279 -45.04 -9.20 -28.18
C GLU A 279 -45.79 -9.99 -29.26
N THR A 280 -45.29 -11.19 -29.60
CA THR A 280 -45.94 -12.08 -30.56
C THR A 280 -47.32 -12.54 -30.07
N ILE A 281 -47.44 -12.91 -28.79
CA ILE A 281 -48.71 -13.30 -28.18
C ILE A 281 -49.70 -12.12 -28.19
N LEU A 282 -49.23 -10.91 -27.86
CA LEU A 282 -50.07 -9.71 -27.89
C LEU A 282 -50.58 -9.40 -29.29
N LEU A 283 -49.72 -9.49 -30.32
CA LEU A 283 -50.10 -9.30 -31.72
C LEU A 283 -51.14 -10.33 -32.19
N LEU A 284 -50.97 -11.61 -31.81
CA LEU A 284 -51.94 -12.65 -32.12
C LEU A 284 -53.29 -12.43 -31.43
N ALA A 285 -53.28 -11.99 -30.17
CA ALA A 285 -54.49 -11.68 -29.42
C ALA A 285 -55.25 -10.47 -30.01
N LEU A 286 -54.53 -9.42 -30.43
CA LEU A 286 -55.12 -8.24 -31.07
C LEU A 286 -55.71 -8.56 -32.45
N ASN A 287 -55.10 -9.46 -33.23
CA ASN A 287 -55.62 -9.88 -34.54
C ASN A 287 -56.80 -10.86 -34.46
N ALA A 288 -57.06 -11.44 -33.28
CA ALA A 288 -58.17 -12.37 -33.05
C ALA A 288 -59.44 -11.69 -32.49
N LEU A 289 -59.35 -10.38 -32.18
CA LEU A 289 -60.46 -9.50 -31.76
C LEU A 289 -61.04 -8.76 -32.97
#